data_AF-A0A822FNV7-F1
#
_entry.id   AF-A0A822FNV7-F1
#
_cell.length_a   1.000
_cell.length_b   1.000
_cell.length_c   1.000
_cell.angle_alpha   90.00
_cell.angle_beta   90.00
_cell.angle_gamma   90.00
#
_symmetry.space_group_name_H-M   'P 1'
#
loop_
_entity.id
_entity.type
_entity.pdbx_description
1 polymer ?
#
loop_
_entity_poly.entity_id
_entity_poly.type
_entity_poly.pdbx_seq_one_letter_code
_entity_poly.pdbx_strand_id
1 'polypeptide(L)'
;PATRNGSKPFSGGARAKLLEILQLCNLCRKNTSITIVDVGAKLGEFGLYAAACNCSVYMFEKQPEMVALIQISIAVNEFTTPIYLYHQVIDTSESNNPVLSGSLNYNAKDLVAPTKIQNIQLDNIARPSSIFILKIDFDEFGLDVLRSGQNLFRQKRIRHIILQYNTVKNDQSTKQELMTYLRQTLRPKSTFIFRPNEEKFYGPLYHNQLKDLADQKNDQRPIIGLFLTFGVRTKKELINAEPYDAAAFFS
;
A
#
# COMPACT_ATOMS: atom_id res chain seq x y z
N PRO A 1 -2.72 7.91 16.96
CA PRO A 1 -3.80 8.90 16.72
C PRO A 1 -3.39 9.92 15.65
N ALA A 2 -4.02 9.88 14.48
CA ALA A 2 -3.85 10.92 13.46
C ALA A 2 -4.62 12.16 13.92
N THR A 3 -3.93 13.26 14.25
CA THR A 3 -4.61 14.47 14.73
C THR A 3 -5.14 15.28 13.55
N ARG A 4 -6.27 15.98 13.76
CA ARG A 4 -6.88 16.93 12.79
C ARG A 4 -5.91 17.97 12.23
N ASN A 5 -4.81 18.25 12.91
CA ASN A 5 -3.81 19.25 12.50
C ASN A 5 -2.76 18.71 11.52
N GLY A 6 -2.82 17.43 11.13
CA GLY A 6 -1.80 16.84 10.27
C GLY A 6 -0.41 16.80 10.91
N SER A 7 -0.31 16.91 12.24
CA SER A 7 0.95 16.68 12.93
C SER A 7 1.35 15.21 12.75
N LYS A 8 2.61 15.01 12.32
CA LYS A 8 3.17 13.77 11.77
C LYS A 8 2.68 12.51 12.52
N PRO A 9 1.77 11.70 11.94
CA PRO A 9 1.31 10.49 12.61
C PRO A 9 2.28 9.32 12.47
N PHE A 10 3.25 9.44 11.57
CA PHE A 10 4.37 8.53 11.47
C PHE A 10 5.51 9.08 12.34
N SER A 11 5.95 8.29 13.33
CA SER A 11 7.34 8.37 13.78
C SER A 11 8.22 8.33 12.52
N GLY A 12 9.23 9.20 12.41
CA GLY A 12 10.02 9.43 11.19
C GLY A 12 10.44 8.18 10.41
N GLY A 13 10.81 8.36 9.14
CA GLY A 13 11.17 7.27 8.25
C GLY A 13 10.65 7.44 6.83
N ALA A 14 10.95 6.48 5.96
CA ALA A 14 10.73 6.57 4.53
C ALA A 14 9.24 6.69 4.19
N ARG A 15 8.36 5.96 4.88
CA ARG A 15 6.91 6.03 4.62
C ARG A 15 6.38 7.46 4.83
N ALA A 16 6.77 8.09 5.93
CA ALA A 16 6.41 9.48 6.22
C ALA A 16 6.97 10.43 5.15
N LYS A 17 8.25 10.23 4.80
CA LYS A 17 8.94 11.03 3.81
C LYS A 17 8.34 10.90 2.42
N LEU A 18 7.89 9.70 2.03
CA LEU A 18 7.23 9.47 0.76
C LEU A 18 5.93 10.25 0.64
N LEU A 19 5.13 10.26 1.70
CA LEU A 19 3.85 10.97 1.71
C LEU A 19 4.04 12.49 1.69
N GLU A 20 5.11 12.98 2.32
CA GLU A 20 5.56 14.37 2.21
C GLU A 20 5.98 14.71 0.77
N ILE A 21 6.82 13.87 0.16
CA ILE A 21 7.29 14.04 -1.23
C ILE A 21 6.10 14.06 -2.20
N LEU A 22 5.13 13.17 -2.01
CA LEU A 22 3.90 13.12 -2.81
C LEU A 22 2.92 14.26 -2.47
N GLN A 23 3.19 15.06 -1.45
CA GLN A 23 2.33 16.12 -0.94
C GLN A 23 0.88 15.66 -0.73
N LEU A 24 0.69 14.45 -0.19
CA LEU A 24 -0.61 13.76 -0.19
C LEU A 24 -1.74 14.64 0.36
N CYS A 25 -1.53 15.25 1.53
CA CYS A 25 -2.50 16.16 2.15
C CYS A 25 -2.85 17.38 1.29
N ASN A 26 -1.88 17.99 0.61
CA ASN A 26 -2.13 19.11 -0.30
C ASN A 26 -2.98 18.67 -1.49
N LEU A 27 -2.66 17.50 -2.05
CA LEU A 27 -3.40 16.94 -3.18
C LEU A 27 -4.85 16.61 -2.81
N CYS A 28 -5.06 15.88 -1.71
CA CYS A 28 -6.40 15.43 -1.31
C CYS A 28 -7.31 16.57 -0.83
N ARG A 29 -6.76 17.63 -0.21
CA ARG A 29 -7.52 18.84 0.11
C ARG A 29 -7.98 19.60 -1.14
N LYS A 30 -7.18 19.59 -2.20
CA LYS A 30 -7.53 20.23 -3.49
C LYS A 30 -8.43 19.37 -4.35
N ASN A 31 -8.37 18.05 -4.19
CA ASN A 31 -9.16 17.11 -4.94
C ASN A 31 -9.55 15.90 -4.08
N THR A 32 -10.78 15.92 -3.58
CA THR A 32 -11.36 14.84 -2.75
C THR A 32 -11.66 13.57 -3.56
N SER A 33 -11.55 13.61 -4.89
CA SER A 33 -11.67 12.42 -5.75
C SER A 33 -10.42 11.51 -5.70
N ILE A 34 -9.35 11.96 -5.03
CA ILE A 34 -8.14 11.16 -4.89
C ILE A 34 -8.44 9.95 -4.00
N THR A 35 -8.28 8.77 -4.58
CA THR A 35 -8.52 7.51 -3.89
C THR A 35 -7.22 6.83 -3.51
N ILE A 36 -7.18 6.35 -2.27
CA ILE A 36 -6.11 5.55 -1.69
C ILE A 36 -6.67 4.16 -1.39
N VAL A 37 -5.94 3.12 -1.79
CA VAL A 37 -6.23 1.73 -1.45
C VAL A 37 -5.09 1.22 -0.58
N ASP A 38 -5.43 0.73 0.61
CA ASP A 38 -4.51 0.23 1.61
C ASP A 38 -4.82 -1.24 1.90
N VAL A 39 -4.02 -2.12 1.31
CA VAL A 39 -4.17 -3.56 1.45
C VAL A 39 -3.19 -4.08 2.51
N GLY A 40 -3.70 -4.80 3.51
CA GLY A 40 -2.96 -5.12 4.73
C GLY A 40 -2.87 -3.89 5.62
N ALA A 41 -4.04 -3.36 5.99
CA ALA A 41 -4.14 -2.10 6.72
C ALA A 41 -3.51 -2.16 8.12
N LYS A 42 -3.41 -3.35 8.75
CA LYS A 42 -2.89 -3.56 10.11
C LYS A 42 -3.64 -2.66 11.10
N LEU A 43 -2.97 -1.71 11.75
CA LEU A 43 -3.61 -0.74 12.65
C LEU A 43 -4.27 0.45 11.93
N GLY A 44 -4.31 0.42 10.60
CA GLY A 44 -4.89 1.47 9.75
C GLY A 44 -4.01 2.72 9.62
N GLU A 45 -2.75 2.69 10.03
CA GLU A 45 -1.88 3.88 10.10
C GLU A 45 -1.85 4.67 8.79
N PHE A 46 -1.69 3.97 7.67
CA PHE A 46 -1.60 4.58 6.35
C PHE A 46 -2.96 5.07 5.84
N GLY A 47 -3.96 4.20 5.84
CA GLY A 47 -5.32 4.57 5.43
C GLY A 47 -5.93 5.70 6.28
N LEU A 48 -5.79 5.66 7.61
CA LEU A 48 -6.32 6.70 8.51
C LEU A 48 -5.58 8.03 8.34
N TYR A 49 -4.27 8.02 8.07
CA TYR A 49 -3.57 9.25 7.72
C TYR A 49 -4.04 9.84 6.39
N ALA A 50 -4.21 9.00 5.36
CA ALA A 50 -4.77 9.43 4.08
C ALA A 50 -6.19 10.01 4.27
N ALA A 51 -7.00 9.41 5.13
CA ALA A 51 -8.32 9.94 5.46
C ALA A 51 -8.24 11.30 6.19
N ALA A 52 -7.30 11.47 7.13
CA ALA A 52 -7.03 12.76 7.78
C ALA A 52 -6.57 13.85 6.79
N CYS A 53 -5.99 13.43 5.66
CA CYS A 53 -5.64 14.29 4.52
C CYS A 53 -6.83 14.62 3.60
N ASN A 54 -8.06 14.18 3.91
CA ASN A 54 -9.28 14.27 3.06
C ASN A 54 -9.26 13.41 1.77
N CYS A 55 -8.46 12.33 1.72
CA CYS A 55 -8.55 11.37 0.61
C CYS A 55 -9.71 10.40 0.81
N SER A 56 -10.31 9.88 -0.26
CA SER A 56 -11.20 8.71 -0.15
C SER A 56 -10.35 7.45 0.06
N VAL A 57 -10.70 6.60 1.03
CA VAL A 57 -9.82 5.48 1.44
C VAL A 57 -10.56 4.15 1.42
N TYR A 58 -9.93 3.12 0.86
CA TYR A 58 -10.36 1.73 0.90
C TYR A 58 -9.29 0.95 1.67
N MET A 59 -9.63 0.41 2.84
CA MET A 59 -8.75 -0.40 3.68
C MET A 59 -9.19 -1.85 3.66
N PHE A 60 -8.26 -2.77 3.49
CA PHE A 60 -8.48 -4.21 3.55
C PHE A 60 -7.62 -4.80 4.66
N GLU A 61 -8.26 -5.50 5.59
CA GLU A 61 -7.60 -6.19 6.70
C GLU A 61 -8.27 -7.54 6.94
N LYS A 62 -7.46 -8.58 7.19
CA LYS A 62 -7.93 -9.96 7.40
C LYS A 62 -8.11 -10.28 8.88
N GLN A 63 -7.34 -9.65 9.77
CA GLN A 63 -7.39 -9.89 11.21
C GLN A 63 -8.56 -9.14 11.84
N PRO A 64 -9.54 -9.82 12.43
CA PRO A 64 -10.74 -9.19 12.97
C PRO A 64 -10.44 -8.20 14.11
N GLU A 65 -9.43 -8.46 14.93
CA GLU A 65 -9.00 -7.58 16.01
C GLU A 65 -8.49 -6.24 15.47
N MET A 66 -7.75 -6.30 14.36
CA MET A 66 -7.23 -5.11 13.68
C MET A 66 -8.35 -4.31 13.02
N VAL A 67 -9.31 -4.98 12.37
CA VAL A 67 -10.53 -4.35 11.83
C VAL A 67 -11.27 -3.59 12.94
N ALA A 68 -11.48 -4.21 14.10
CA ALA A 68 -12.15 -3.57 15.24
C ALA A 68 -11.41 -2.31 15.73
N LEU A 69 -10.08 -2.37 15.83
CA LEU A 69 -9.26 -1.22 16.23
C LEU A 69 -9.32 -0.07 15.20
N ILE A 70 -9.32 -0.40 13.90
CA ILE A 70 -9.48 0.61 12.84
C ILE A 70 -10.88 1.24 12.94
N GLN A 71 -11.94 0.45 13.15
CA GLN A 71 -13.30 0.97 13.31
C GLN A 71 -13.43 1.96 14.47
N ILE A 72 -12.87 1.63 15.63
CA ILE A 72 -12.83 2.54 16.79
C ILE A 72 -12.10 3.83 16.40
N SER A 73 -10.98 3.71 15.69
CA SER A 73 -10.22 4.87 15.23
C SER A 73 -11.03 5.74 14.25
N ILE A 74 -11.80 5.14 13.33
CA ILE A 74 -12.69 5.86 12.43
C ILE A 74 -13.76 6.62 13.23
N ALA A 75 -14.42 5.96 14.18
CA ALA A 75 -15.51 6.52 14.95
C ALA A 75 -15.08 7.73 15.81
N VAL A 76 -13.87 7.70 16.39
CA VAL A 76 -13.39 8.75 17.30
C VAL A 76 -12.85 9.99 16.56
N ASN A 77 -12.40 9.86 15.31
CA ASN A 77 -11.70 10.95 14.60
C ASN A 77 -12.60 11.81 13.70
N GLU A 78 -13.91 11.51 13.61
CA GLU A 78 -14.90 12.31 12.87
C GLU A 78 -14.42 12.71 11.46
N PHE A 79 -13.98 11.73 10.67
CA PHE A 79 -13.50 11.97 9.31
C PHE A 79 -14.61 12.50 8.41
N THR A 80 -14.30 13.49 7.57
CA THR A 80 -15.26 14.09 6.62
C THR A 80 -15.23 13.45 5.23
N THR A 81 -14.35 12.47 5.03
CA THR A 81 -14.12 11.79 3.76
C THR A 81 -14.64 10.35 3.81
N PRO A 82 -15.06 9.77 2.68
CA PRO A 82 -15.44 8.36 2.64
C PRO A 82 -14.28 7.44 3.04
N ILE A 83 -14.54 6.59 4.03
CA ILE A 83 -13.66 5.50 4.44
C ILE A 83 -14.43 4.19 4.30
N TYR A 84 -13.87 3.27 3.53
CA TYR A 84 -14.41 1.93 3.32
C TYR A 84 -13.44 0.93 3.94
N LEU A 85 -13.87 0.25 5.00
CA LEU A 85 -13.08 -0.80 5.66
C LEU A 85 -13.71 -2.16 5.36
N TYR A 86 -12.90 -3.06 4.81
CA TYR A 86 -13.30 -4.40 4.42
C TYR A 86 -12.56 -5.44 5.26
N HIS A 87 -13.32 -6.33 5.90
CA HIS A 87 -12.80 -7.55 6.51
C HIS A 87 -12.66 -8.64 5.45
N GLN A 88 -11.72 -8.45 4.52
CA GLN A 88 -11.53 -9.27 3.33
C GLN A 88 -10.06 -9.41 2.98
N VAL A 89 -9.72 -10.50 2.30
CA VAL A 89 -8.40 -10.73 1.69
C VAL A 89 -8.48 -10.35 0.23
N ILE A 90 -7.48 -9.60 -0.25
CA ILE A 90 -7.32 -9.37 -1.68
C ILE A 90 -6.48 -10.51 -2.26
N ASP A 91 -7.06 -11.25 -3.21
CA ASP A 91 -6.44 -12.42 -3.83
C ASP A 91 -7.01 -12.63 -5.25
N THR A 92 -6.37 -13.47 -6.04
CA THR A 92 -6.79 -13.93 -7.36
C THR A 92 -8.04 -14.81 -7.32
N SER A 93 -8.29 -15.50 -6.22
CA SER A 93 -9.50 -16.29 -6.03
C SER A 93 -10.67 -15.42 -5.55
N GLU A 94 -11.86 -15.56 -6.14
CA GLU A 94 -13.08 -14.98 -5.59
C GLU A 94 -13.84 -16.02 -4.79
N SER A 95 -14.31 -15.65 -3.61
CA SER A 95 -15.30 -16.48 -2.93
C SER A 95 -16.66 -16.31 -3.61
N ASN A 96 -17.25 -17.40 -4.11
CA ASN A 96 -18.56 -17.44 -4.80
C ASN A 96 -19.77 -17.01 -3.93
N ASN A 97 -19.55 -16.48 -2.73
CA ASN A 97 -20.62 -16.01 -1.87
C ASN A 97 -20.75 -14.50 -2.05
N PRO A 98 -21.84 -13.99 -2.64
CA PRO A 98 -22.08 -12.55 -2.72
C PRO A 98 -22.22 -12.00 -1.30
N VAL A 99 -21.52 -10.91 -0.98
CA VAL A 99 -21.73 -10.16 0.26
C VAL A 99 -22.13 -8.74 -0.01
N LEU A 100 -23.19 -8.33 0.72
CA LEU A 100 -23.56 -6.95 0.96
C LEU A 100 -22.32 -6.14 1.34
N SER A 101 -21.89 -5.29 0.41
CA SER A 101 -21.03 -4.15 0.72
C SER A 101 -21.79 -3.19 1.63
N GLY A 102 -21.78 -3.45 2.94
CA GLY A 102 -22.30 -2.53 3.94
C GLY A 102 -21.33 -1.36 4.10
N SER A 103 -21.79 -0.15 3.78
CA SER A 103 -21.27 1.05 4.46
C SER A 103 -21.63 0.90 5.93
N LEU A 104 -20.70 0.39 6.72
CA LEU A 104 -20.98 0.04 8.11
C LEU A 104 -21.05 1.31 8.96
N ASN A 105 -22.25 1.87 9.08
CA ASN A 105 -22.62 2.79 10.18
C ASN A 105 -22.84 1.94 11.44
N TYR A 106 -21.77 1.45 12.09
CA TYR A 106 -21.89 0.67 13.33
C TYR A 106 -21.80 1.55 14.57
N ASN A 107 -22.82 1.44 15.44
CA ASN A 107 -22.72 1.79 16.85
C ASN A 107 -21.80 0.77 17.55
N ALA A 108 -20.96 1.23 18.47
CA ALA A 108 -19.84 0.48 19.09
C ALA A 108 -20.19 -0.78 19.92
N LYS A 109 -21.42 -1.31 19.84
CA LYS A 109 -21.90 -2.42 20.68
C LYS A 109 -21.96 -3.80 20.01
N ASP A 110 -21.79 -3.89 18.69
CA ASP A 110 -21.93 -5.16 17.93
C ASP A 110 -20.59 -5.65 17.35
N LEU A 111 -19.57 -5.81 18.20
CA LEU A 111 -18.26 -6.36 17.83
C LEU A 111 -18.30 -7.90 17.71
N VAL A 112 -19.05 -8.43 16.74
CA VAL A 112 -18.92 -9.84 16.34
C VAL A 112 -18.38 -9.85 14.91
N ALA A 113 -17.07 -10.02 14.78
CA ALA A 113 -16.45 -10.15 13.48
C ALA A 113 -16.88 -11.48 12.81
N PRO A 114 -17.19 -11.49 11.51
CA PRO A 114 -17.55 -12.72 10.82
C PRO A 114 -16.40 -13.74 10.88
N THR A 115 -16.74 -14.99 11.21
CA THR A 115 -15.79 -16.10 11.39
C THR A 115 -15.20 -16.63 10.07
N LYS A 116 -15.74 -16.23 8.91
CA LYS A 116 -15.23 -16.64 7.60
C LYS A 116 -14.81 -15.41 6.78
N ILE A 117 -13.50 -15.30 6.57
CA ILE A 117 -12.89 -14.27 5.73
C ILE A 117 -13.17 -14.59 4.26
N GLN A 118 -13.48 -13.57 3.48
CA GLN A 118 -13.76 -13.69 2.06
C GLN A 118 -12.64 -13.11 1.22
N ASN A 119 -12.52 -13.64 0.01
CA ASN A 119 -11.55 -13.19 -0.96
C ASN A 119 -12.24 -12.33 -2.01
N ILE A 120 -11.64 -11.20 -2.35
CA ILE A 120 -12.09 -10.31 -3.42
C ILE A 120 -10.89 -9.96 -4.31
N GLN A 121 -11.11 -9.88 -5.62
CA GLN A 121 -10.10 -9.38 -6.53
C GLN A 121 -9.99 -7.85 -6.44
N LEU A 122 -8.77 -7.32 -6.54
CA LEU A 122 -8.53 -5.88 -6.57
C LEU A 122 -9.28 -5.20 -7.73
N ASP A 123 -9.43 -5.87 -8.88
CA ASP A 123 -10.21 -5.39 -10.03
C ASP A 123 -11.70 -5.19 -9.72
N ASN A 124 -12.25 -5.89 -8.72
CA ASN A 124 -13.68 -5.87 -8.39
C ASN A 124 -14.05 -4.88 -7.28
N ILE A 125 -13.10 -4.06 -6.82
CA ILE A 125 -13.42 -3.00 -5.87
C ILE A 125 -14.36 -2.01 -6.56
N ALA A 126 -15.62 -1.98 -6.12
CA ALA A 126 -16.75 -1.43 -6.86
C ALA A 126 -16.70 0.09 -7.16
N ARG A 127 -15.78 0.86 -6.57
CA ARG A 127 -15.92 2.32 -6.49
C ARG A 127 -14.76 3.19 -7.02
N PRO A 128 -13.47 2.84 -6.97
CA PRO A 128 -12.46 3.73 -7.53
C PRO A 128 -12.35 3.60 -9.04
N SER A 129 -12.77 4.61 -9.80
CA SER A 129 -12.46 4.72 -11.24
C SER A 129 -10.95 4.89 -11.51
N SER A 130 -10.20 5.38 -10.53
CA SER A 130 -8.73 5.39 -10.51
C SER A 130 -8.20 5.35 -9.08
N ILE A 131 -6.99 4.83 -8.91
CA ILE A 131 -6.30 4.69 -7.63
C ILE A 131 -5.02 5.53 -7.71
N PHE A 132 -4.92 6.51 -6.82
CA PHE A 132 -3.74 7.36 -6.76
C PHE A 132 -2.56 6.63 -6.10
N ILE A 133 -2.78 5.99 -4.95
CA ILE A 133 -1.81 5.13 -4.29
C ILE A 133 -2.48 3.79 -3.95
N LEU A 134 -1.85 2.70 -4.37
CA LEU A 134 -2.10 1.36 -3.89
C LEU A 134 -0.97 0.96 -2.93
N LYS A 135 -1.25 0.92 -1.63
CA LYS A 135 -0.34 0.33 -0.64
C LYS A 135 -0.65 -1.16 -0.50
N ILE A 136 0.40 -1.96 -0.45
CA ILE A 136 0.36 -3.40 -0.19
C ILE A 136 1.38 -3.69 0.91
N ASP A 137 0.90 -4.08 2.09
CA ASP A 137 1.74 -4.40 3.26
C ASP A 137 1.26 -5.72 3.87
N PHE A 138 1.80 -6.82 3.34
CA PHE A 138 1.55 -8.15 3.88
C PHE A 138 2.82 -8.75 4.45
N ASP A 139 2.63 -9.56 5.48
CA ASP A 139 3.70 -10.37 6.05
C ASP A 139 4.13 -11.51 5.10
N GLU A 140 3.25 -11.87 4.16
CA GLU A 140 3.40 -12.91 3.16
C GLU A 140 3.32 -12.29 1.75
N PHE A 141 3.70 -13.05 0.73
CA PHE A 141 3.97 -12.54 -0.61
C PHE A 141 2.79 -11.82 -1.29
N GLY A 142 2.94 -10.53 -1.59
CA GLY A 142 1.89 -9.69 -2.17
C GLY A 142 1.63 -9.85 -3.68
N LEU A 143 2.14 -10.90 -4.33
CA LEU A 143 2.00 -11.04 -5.78
C LEU A 143 0.57 -11.35 -6.21
N ASP A 144 -0.18 -12.10 -5.43
CA ASP A 144 -1.57 -12.41 -5.76
C ASP A 144 -2.47 -11.18 -5.68
N VAL A 145 -2.16 -10.26 -4.76
CA VAL A 145 -2.79 -8.93 -4.71
C VAL A 145 -2.56 -8.19 -6.03
N LEU A 146 -1.32 -8.15 -6.52
CA LEU A 146 -1.00 -7.53 -7.81
C LEU A 146 -1.69 -8.26 -8.98
N ARG A 147 -1.71 -9.59 -8.97
CA ARG A 147 -2.37 -10.39 -10.02
C ARG A 147 -3.88 -10.22 -10.05
N SER A 148 -4.50 -9.94 -8.91
CA SER A 148 -5.94 -9.69 -8.81
C SER A 148 -6.37 -8.32 -9.37
N GLY A 149 -5.41 -7.45 -9.70
CA GLY A 149 -5.63 -6.10 -10.23
C GLY A 149 -5.23 -5.90 -11.68
N GLN A 150 -5.15 -6.96 -12.48
CA GLN A 150 -4.61 -6.91 -13.84
C GLN A 150 -5.33 -5.91 -14.74
N ASN A 151 -6.65 -5.78 -14.62
CA ASN A 151 -7.42 -4.82 -15.41
C ASN A 151 -7.10 -3.39 -15.00
N LEU A 152 -6.95 -3.10 -13.70
CA LEU A 152 -6.53 -1.79 -13.22
C LEU A 152 -5.17 -1.38 -13.79
N PHE A 153 -4.20 -2.30 -13.85
CA PHE A 153 -2.90 -2.03 -14.46
C PHE A 153 -2.99 -1.82 -15.97
N ARG A 154 -3.69 -2.71 -16.68
CA ARG A 154 -3.89 -2.62 -18.13
C ARG A 154 -4.57 -1.30 -18.54
N GLN A 155 -5.54 -0.86 -17.75
CA GLN A 155 -6.27 0.40 -17.96
C GLN A 155 -5.52 1.63 -17.41
N LYS A 156 -4.30 1.46 -16.88
CA LYS A 156 -3.47 2.53 -16.29
C LYS A 156 -4.21 3.32 -15.20
N ARG A 157 -5.06 2.62 -14.42
CA ARG A 157 -5.88 3.22 -13.37
C ARG A 157 -5.13 3.37 -12.05
N ILE A 158 -3.95 2.78 -11.90
CA ILE A 158 -3.10 2.92 -10.71
C ILE A 158 -1.91 3.83 -11.04
N ARG A 159 -1.72 4.88 -10.23
CA ARG A 159 -0.64 5.86 -10.46
C ARG A 159 0.64 5.55 -9.70
N HIS A 160 0.50 5.12 -8.45
CA HIS A 160 1.60 4.80 -7.55
C HIS A 160 1.33 3.51 -6.79
N ILE A 161 2.38 2.72 -6.52
CA ILE A 161 2.32 1.56 -5.63
C ILE A 161 3.37 1.72 -4.54
N ILE A 162 2.98 1.43 -3.31
CA ILE A 162 3.87 1.25 -2.17
C ILE A 162 3.77 -0.22 -1.78
N LEU A 163 4.76 -1.02 -2.14
CA LEU A 163 4.81 -2.43 -1.82
C LEU A 163 5.82 -2.65 -0.70
N GLN A 164 5.45 -3.40 0.33
CA GLN A 164 6.38 -3.83 1.35
C GLN A 164 6.32 -5.34 1.46
N TYR A 165 7.50 -5.94 1.56
CA TYR A 165 7.61 -7.39 1.71
C TYR A 165 8.78 -7.74 2.61
N ASN A 166 8.67 -8.93 3.20
CA ASN A 166 9.67 -9.44 4.13
C ASN A 166 10.74 -10.27 3.39
N THR A 167 12.00 -9.86 3.40
CA THR A 167 13.09 -10.52 2.68
C THR A 167 13.49 -11.88 3.26
N VAL A 168 13.16 -12.15 4.52
CA VAL A 168 13.49 -13.38 5.24
C VAL A 168 12.38 -14.42 5.09
N LYS A 169 11.11 -13.99 5.11
CA LYS A 169 9.95 -14.89 4.98
C LYS A 169 9.69 -15.35 3.54
N ASN A 170 10.22 -14.63 2.54
CA ASN A 170 10.03 -14.97 1.14
C ASN A 170 11.27 -15.69 0.59
N ASP A 171 11.05 -16.84 -0.03
CA ASP A 171 12.12 -17.60 -0.66
C ASP A 171 12.67 -16.90 -1.93
N GLN A 172 13.76 -17.46 -2.46
CA GLN A 172 14.44 -16.90 -3.62
C GLN A 172 13.57 -16.88 -4.89
N SER A 173 12.80 -17.95 -5.12
CA SER A 173 11.88 -18.06 -6.26
C SER A 173 10.82 -16.97 -6.22
N THR A 174 10.26 -16.74 -5.04
CA THR A 174 9.23 -15.74 -4.76
C THR A 174 9.76 -14.33 -5.05
N LYS A 175 10.97 -14.00 -4.58
CA LYS A 175 11.62 -12.72 -4.91
C LYS A 175 11.83 -12.54 -6.42
N GLN A 176 12.35 -13.57 -7.09
CA GLN A 176 12.59 -13.53 -8.54
C GLN A 176 11.29 -13.39 -9.33
N GLU A 177 10.23 -14.06 -8.90
CA GLU A 177 8.91 -13.96 -9.51
C GLU A 177 8.35 -12.54 -9.40
N LEU A 178 8.43 -11.91 -8.22
CA LEU A 178 8.03 -10.51 -8.04
C LEU A 178 8.81 -9.59 -8.96
N MET A 179 10.15 -9.64 -8.93
CA MET A 179 10.97 -8.73 -9.75
C MET A 179 10.71 -8.96 -11.24
N THR A 180 10.47 -10.20 -11.65
CA THR A 180 10.06 -10.54 -13.02
C THR A 180 8.70 -9.93 -13.35
N TYR A 181 7.71 -10.07 -12.47
CA TYR A 181 6.38 -9.51 -12.66
C TYR A 181 6.39 -7.97 -12.73
N LEU A 182 7.13 -7.32 -11.83
CA LEU A 182 7.32 -5.87 -11.85
C LEU A 182 7.92 -5.40 -13.18
N ARG A 183 8.94 -6.10 -13.67
CA ARG A 183 9.64 -5.75 -14.90
C ARG A 183 8.84 -6.04 -16.15
N GLN A 184 8.27 -7.24 -16.26
CA GLN A 184 7.71 -7.74 -17.51
C GLN A 184 6.23 -7.40 -17.66
N THR A 185 5.50 -7.39 -16.53
CA THR A 185 4.04 -7.21 -16.51
C THR A 185 3.67 -5.79 -16.14
N LEU A 186 4.06 -5.32 -14.94
CA LEU A 186 3.66 -3.98 -14.51
C LEU A 186 4.36 -2.88 -15.30
N ARG A 187 5.66 -3.03 -15.57
CA ARG A 187 6.48 -2.04 -16.31
C ARG A 187 6.35 -0.62 -15.73
N PRO A 188 6.60 -0.43 -14.43
CA PRO A 188 6.58 0.90 -13.85
C PRO A 188 7.59 1.79 -14.56
N LYS A 189 7.28 3.08 -14.69
CA LYS A 189 8.20 4.06 -15.28
C LYS A 189 9.46 4.23 -14.43
N SER A 190 9.30 4.14 -13.11
CA SER A 190 10.43 4.17 -12.17
C SER A 190 10.10 3.34 -10.94
N THR A 191 11.11 2.67 -10.42
CA THR A 191 11.07 1.87 -9.20
C THR A 191 12.12 2.40 -8.25
N PHE A 192 11.74 2.65 -6.99
CA PHE A 192 12.64 3.05 -5.93
C PHE A 192 12.56 2.01 -4.82
N ILE A 193 13.63 1.88 -4.07
CA ILE A 193 13.70 1.01 -2.89
C ILE A 193 13.95 1.86 -1.66
N PHE A 194 13.37 1.46 -0.54
CA PHE A 194 13.53 2.14 0.74
C PHE A 194 13.46 1.14 1.89
N ARG A 195 14.01 1.52 3.04
CA ARG A 195 13.81 0.82 4.30
C ARG A 195 12.74 1.59 5.08
N PRO A 196 11.63 0.97 5.52
CA PRO A 196 10.51 1.71 6.12
C PRO A 196 10.90 2.62 7.31
N ASN A 197 11.90 2.19 8.08
CA ASN A 197 12.36 2.85 9.31
C ASN A 197 13.51 3.84 9.07
N GLU A 198 13.98 4.02 7.83
CA GLU A 198 15.03 4.99 7.48
C GLU A 198 14.44 6.09 6.61
N GLU A 199 14.96 7.32 6.67
CA GLU A 199 14.45 8.42 5.83
C GLU A 199 14.98 8.41 4.39
N LYS A 200 15.63 7.32 3.97
CA LYS A 200 16.34 7.22 2.69
C LYS A 200 15.57 6.42 1.65
N PHE A 201 15.68 6.89 0.41
CA PHE A 201 15.23 6.21 -0.80
C PHE A 201 16.41 6.02 -1.73
N TYR A 202 16.41 4.92 -2.47
CA TYR A 202 17.43 4.62 -3.46
C TYR A 202 16.78 4.37 -4.82
N GLY A 203 17.37 4.93 -5.87
CA GLY A 203 16.94 4.73 -7.24
C GLY A 203 16.85 6.01 -8.08
N PRO A 204 16.19 5.95 -9.25
CA PRO A 204 15.41 4.82 -9.76
C PRO A 204 16.28 3.57 -10.05
N LEU A 205 15.75 2.39 -9.79
CA LEU A 205 16.40 1.11 -10.07
C LEU A 205 16.34 0.78 -11.56
N TYR A 206 17.49 0.39 -12.13
CA TYR A 206 17.62 -0.15 -13.48
C TYR A 206 17.44 -1.67 -13.52
N HIS A 207 17.41 -2.23 -14.73
CA HIS A 207 17.09 -3.64 -14.94
C HIS A 207 18.02 -4.59 -14.18
N ASN A 208 19.34 -4.34 -14.23
CA ASN A 208 20.34 -5.12 -13.50
C ASN A 208 20.16 -4.99 -11.97
N GLN A 209 19.87 -3.80 -11.47
CA GLN A 209 19.70 -3.55 -10.03
C GLN A 209 18.47 -4.27 -9.43
N LEU A 210 17.39 -4.43 -10.20
CA LEU A 210 16.24 -5.25 -9.78
C LEU A 210 16.59 -6.74 -9.70
N LYS A 211 17.52 -7.21 -10.55
CA LYS A 211 18.01 -8.58 -10.49
C LYS A 211 18.90 -8.77 -9.26
N ASP A 212 19.80 -7.82 -8.98
CA ASP A 212 20.67 -7.85 -7.80
C ASP A 212 19.84 -7.91 -6.51
N LEU A 213 18.76 -7.13 -6.44
CA LEU A 213 17.80 -7.17 -5.34
C LEU A 213 17.09 -8.54 -5.21
N ALA A 214 16.77 -9.19 -6.34
CA ALA A 214 16.19 -10.53 -6.31
C ALA A 214 17.20 -11.56 -5.80
N ASP A 215 18.45 -11.49 -6.27
CA ASP A 215 19.51 -12.47 -6.06
C ASP A 215 20.19 -12.36 -4.68
N GLN A 216 19.82 -11.35 -3.90
CA GLN A 216 20.38 -11.14 -2.58
C GLN A 216 19.88 -12.18 -1.56
N LYS A 217 20.84 -12.95 -1.04
CA LYS A 217 20.62 -13.93 0.02
C LYS A 217 20.62 -13.27 1.39
N ASN A 218 19.61 -13.59 2.20
CA ASN A 218 19.53 -13.32 3.64
C ASN A 218 20.10 -11.95 4.07
N ASP A 219 19.35 -10.90 3.76
CA ASP A 219 19.49 -9.63 4.47
C ASP A 219 19.20 -9.86 5.97
N GLN A 220 20.06 -9.35 6.86
CA GLN A 220 19.77 -9.34 8.30
C GLN A 220 18.59 -8.43 8.63
N ARG A 221 18.22 -7.54 7.71
CA ARG A 221 17.07 -6.64 7.83
C ARG A 221 15.86 -7.25 7.14
N PRO A 222 14.76 -7.49 7.88
CA PRO A 222 13.70 -8.34 7.38
C PRO A 222 12.73 -7.65 6.43
N ILE A 223 12.67 -6.32 6.33
CA ILE A 223 11.61 -5.61 5.59
C ILE A 223 12.19 -4.57 4.66
N ILE A 224 11.80 -4.67 3.38
CA ILE A 224 12.12 -3.72 2.33
C ILE A 224 10.81 -3.16 1.75
N GLY A 225 10.85 -1.86 1.43
CA GLY A 225 9.80 -1.18 0.69
C GLY A 225 10.23 -0.89 -0.76
N LEU A 226 9.29 -1.05 -1.67
CA LEU A 226 9.38 -0.63 -3.06
C LEU A 226 8.35 0.46 -3.32
N PHE A 227 8.78 1.52 -3.98
CA PHE A 227 7.91 2.57 -4.49
C PHE A 227 7.91 2.56 -6.02
N LEU A 228 6.75 2.27 -6.61
CA LEU A 228 6.57 2.16 -8.05
C LEU A 228 5.73 3.33 -8.55
N THR A 229 6.13 3.91 -9.68
CA THR A 229 5.41 5.03 -10.29
C THR A 229 5.20 4.78 -11.77
N PHE A 230 3.97 4.98 -12.24
CA PHE A 230 3.57 4.80 -13.65
C PHE A 230 3.43 6.14 -14.39
N GLY A 231 3.46 7.27 -13.67
CA GLY A 231 3.33 8.62 -14.23
C GLY A 231 4.65 9.37 -14.45
N VAL A 232 4.59 10.51 -15.14
CA VAL A 232 5.78 11.29 -15.59
C VAL A 232 6.34 12.25 -14.52
N ARG A 233 5.52 12.69 -13.55
CA ARG A 233 5.81 13.86 -12.69
C ARG A 233 6.75 13.61 -11.50
N THR A 234 6.91 12.38 -11.04
CA THR A 234 7.65 12.06 -9.80
C THR A 234 9.17 12.25 -9.89
N LYS A 235 9.76 12.26 -11.09
CA LYS A 235 11.22 12.44 -11.26
C LYS A 235 11.74 13.77 -10.69
N LYS A 236 10.91 14.82 -10.63
CA LYS A 236 11.31 16.12 -10.04
C LYS A 236 11.16 16.21 -8.52
N GLU A 237 10.45 15.28 -7.89
CA GLU A 237 10.16 15.35 -6.44
C GLU A 237 10.98 14.33 -5.64
N LEU A 238 11.38 13.21 -6.26
CA LEU A 238 12.31 12.24 -5.69
C LEU A 238 13.80 12.56 -6.00
N ILE A 239 14.12 13.82 -6.33
CA ILE A 239 15.48 14.26 -6.70
C ILE A 239 16.53 13.96 -5.61
N ASN A 240 16.09 13.76 -4.36
CA ASN A 240 16.97 13.44 -3.23
C ASN A 240 17.15 11.94 -2.98
N ALA A 241 16.71 11.06 -3.89
CA ALA A 241 17.02 9.64 -3.78
C ALA A 241 18.53 9.41 -4.00
N GLU A 242 19.14 8.63 -3.12
CA GLU A 242 20.54 8.25 -3.26
C GLU A 242 20.69 7.26 -4.44
N PRO A 243 21.83 7.28 -5.16
CA PRO A 243 22.14 6.21 -6.11
C PRO A 243 22.07 4.85 -5.42
N TYR A 244 21.42 3.87 -6.05
CA TYR A 244 21.37 2.53 -5.49
C TYR A 244 22.73 1.82 -5.64
N ASP A 245 23.32 1.47 -4.51
CA ASP A 245 24.47 0.59 -4.37
C ASP A 245 24.04 -0.59 -3.49
N ALA A 246 24.08 -1.80 -4.05
CA ALA A 246 23.65 -3.00 -3.35
C ALA A 246 24.50 -3.29 -2.10
N ALA A 247 25.81 -3.05 -2.15
CA ALA A 247 26.68 -3.28 -1.01
C ALA A 247 26.35 -2.32 0.14
N ALA A 248 26.18 -1.03 -0.16
CA ALA A 248 25.81 -0.02 0.83
C ALA A 248 24.37 -0.20 1.36
N PHE A 249 23.44 -0.64 0.50
CA PHE A 249 22.05 -0.87 0.87
C PHE A 249 21.85 -2.16 1.67
N PHE A 250 22.82 -3.07 1.73
CA PHE A 250 22.71 -4.32 2.49
C PHE A 250 23.71 -4.47 3.63
N SER A 251 24.66 -3.53 3.76
CA SER A 251 25.30 -3.23 5.04
C SER A 251 24.34 -2.57 6.03
#